data_AF-A0A3A8ZCT8-F1
#
_entry.id   AF-A0A3A8ZCT8-F1
#
_cell.length_a   1.000
_cell.length_b   1.000
_cell.length_c   1.000
_cell.angle_alpha   90.00
_cell.angle_beta   90.00
_cell.angle_gamma   90.00
#
_symmetry.space_group_name_H-M   'P 1'
#
loop_
_entity.id
_entity.type
_entity.pdbx_description
1 polymer ?
#
loop_
_entity_poly.entity_id
_entity_poly.type
_entity_poly.pdbx_seq_one_letter_code
_entity_poly.pdbx_strand_id
1 'polypeptide(L)'
;MMIKIKIVYRVPNILETFEGVCGTPMGVWCTDNPNCANMSIEDAQNNSICLSGNIFDESIKDCHIFTFLDAINYGLEKDQFIRIEYEELVAECKQIEMILCE
;
A
#
# COMPACT_ATOMS: atom_id res chain seq x y z
N MET A 1 23.89 -5.93 22.35
CA MET A 1 23.85 -6.67 21.08
C MET A 1 23.00 -7.90 21.26
N MET A 2 21.72 -7.78 20.93
CA MET A 2 20.75 -8.86 20.99
C MET A 2 20.18 -9.06 19.58
N ILE A 3 20.20 -10.30 19.10
CA ILE A 3 19.56 -10.65 17.82
C ILE A 3 18.07 -10.83 18.08
N LYS A 4 17.23 -10.14 17.29
CA LYS A 4 15.77 -10.25 17.33
C LYS A 4 15.24 -10.68 15.96
N ILE A 5 14.12 -11.39 15.96
CA ILE A 5 13.35 -11.68 14.74
C ILE A 5 12.11 -10.81 14.78
N LYS A 6 11.86 -10.08 13.69
CA LYS A 6 10.66 -9.27 13.48
C LYS A 6 9.93 -9.78 12.24
N ILE A 7 8.62 -10.00 12.35
CA ILE A 7 7.81 -10.36 11.19
C ILE A 7 7.51 -9.09 10.39
N VAL A 8 7.78 -9.16 9.09
CA VAL A 8 7.46 -8.11 8.13
C VAL A 8 6.77 -8.71 6.92
N TYR A 9 6.06 -7.88 6.16
CA TYR A 9 5.26 -8.27 5.02
C TYR A 9 5.74 -7.53 3.79
N ARG A 10 6.04 -8.26 2.72
CA ARG A 10 6.36 -7.68 1.42
C ARG A 10 5.11 -7.68 0.55
N VAL A 11 4.72 -6.48 0.14
CA VAL A 11 3.59 -6.26 -0.76
C VAL A 11 4.03 -6.66 -2.16
N PRO A 12 3.24 -7.46 -2.89
CA PRO A 12 3.53 -7.73 -4.29
C PRO A 12 3.72 -6.42 -5.05
N ASN A 13 4.73 -6.36 -5.91
CA ASN A 13 4.85 -5.24 -6.81
C ASN A 13 3.84 -5.45 -7.95
N ILE A 14 2.65 -4.87 -7.81
CA ILE A 14 1.59 -4.94 -8.85
C ILE A 14 2.10 -4.34 -10.19
N LEU A 15 3.15 -3.51 -10.14
CA LEU A 15 3.80 -2.92 -11.29
C LEU A 15 5.02 -3.71 -11.80
N GLU A 16 5.39 -4.87 -11.23
CA GLU A 16 6.50 -5.68 -11.80
C GLU A 16 6.19 -6.22 -13.20
N THR A 17 4.91 -6.27 -13.61
CA THR A 17 4.51 -6.55 -15.00
C THR A 17 4.38 -5.30 -15.89
N PHE A 18 4.43 -4.10 -15.32
CA PHE A 18 4.41 -2.83 -16.03
C PHE A 18 5.74 -2.12 -15.77
N GLU A 19 6.76 -2.43 -16.59
CA GLU A 19 8.08 -1.79 -16.49
C GLU A 19 7.96 -0.27 -16.39
N GLY A 20 8.25 0.26 -15.20
CA GLY A 20 8.27 1.68 -14.92
C GLY A 20 6.89 2.28 -14.69
N VAL A 21 6.67 2.78 -13.48
CA VAL A 21 6.23 4.15 -13.18
C VAL A 21 5.61 4.13 -11.78
N CYS A 22 6.40 4.53 -10.79
CA CYS A 22 5.89 5.12 -9.55
C CYS A 22 5.21 6.44 -9.98
N GLY A 23 3.90 6.40 -10.21
CA GLY A 23 3.14 7.49 -10.86
C GLY A 23 1.86 7.04 -11.58
N THR A 24 1.55 5.74 -11.60
CA THR A 24 0.22 5.26 -12.01
C THR A 24 -0.68 5.06 -10.78
N PRO A 25 -2.00 5.31 -10.90
CA PRO A 25 -2.97 5.07 -9.83
C PRO A 25 -3.22 3.59 -9.48
N MET A 26 -2.40 2.67 -9.99
CA MET A 26 -2.48 1.24 -9.71
C MET A 26 -1.42 0.82 -8.69
N GLY A 27 -1.74 0.98 -7.41
CA GLY A 27 -0.88 0.61 -6.30
C GLY A 27 -1.65 0.49 -4.99
N VAL A 28 -0.96 0.13 -3.93
CA VAL A 28 -1.49 0.19 -2.55
C VAL A 28 -0.76 1.32 -1.84
N TRP A 29 -1.50 2.17 -1.16
CA TRP A 29 -0.98 3.29 -0.39
C TRP A 29 -1.38 3.17 1.08
N CYS A 30 -0.58 3.82 1.93
CA CYS A 30 -0.77 3.89 3.36
C CYS A 30 -0.60 5.33 3.84
N THR A 31 -1.50 5.80 4.69
CA THR A 31 -1.43 7.13 5.31
C THR A 31 -2.07 7.14 6.69
N ASP A 32 -1.60 8.04 7.56
CA ASP A 32 -2.25 8.37 8.83
C ASP A 32 -3.25 9.52 8.68
N ASN A 33 -3.44 10.07 7.48
CA ASN A 33 -4.37 11.16 7.22
C ASN A 33 -5.83 10.66 7.09
N PRO A 34 -6.72 11.01 8.05
CA PRO A 34 -8.10 10.53 8.04
C PRO A 34 -8.96 11.13 6.92
N ASN A 35 -8.49 12.20 6.27
CA ASN A 35 -9.22 12.87 5.20
C ASN A 35 -8.83 12.39 3.79
N CYS A 36 -7.97 11.39 3.66
CA CYS A 36 -7.45 10.92 2.37
C CYS A 36 -8.55 10.57 1.36
N ALA A 37 -9.65 9.96 1.80
CA ALA A 37 -10.77 9.56 0.93
C ALA A 37 -11.54 10.75 0.31
N ASN A 38 -11.39 11.96 0.86
CA ASN A 38 -12.05 13.18 0.36
C ASN A 38 -11.14 14.04 -0.52
N MET A 39 -9.87 13.65 -0.69
CA MET A 39 -8.89 14.36 -1.50
C MET A 39 -9.00 13.96 -2.98
N SER A 40 -8.37 14.75 -3.85
CA SER A 40 -8.09 14.25 -5.20
C SER A 40 -7.17 13.02 -5.13
N ILE A 41 -7.19 12.17 -6.15
CA ILE A 41 -6.31 10.99 -6.21
C ILE A 41 -4.84 11.40 -6.11
N GLU A 42 -4.46 12.43 -6.87
CA GLU A 42 -3.10 12.97 -6.87
C GLU A 42 -2.69 13.45 -5.46
N ASP A 43 -3.55 14.22 -4.79
CA ASP A 43 -3.26 14.70 -3.44
C ASP A 43 -3.19 13.57 -2.42
N ALA A 44 -4.12 12.61 -2.49
CA ALA A 44 -4.11 11.45 -1.61
C ALA A 44 -2.82 10.64 -1.78
N GLN A 45 -2.35 10.43 -3.01
CA GLN A 45 -1.10 9.73 -3.30
C GLN A 45 0.12 10.51 -2.79
N ASN A 46 0.19 11.81 -3.06
CA ASN A 46 1.30 12.67 -2.64
C ASN A 46 1.44 12.78 -1.11
N ASN A 47 0.34 12.61 -0.38
CA ASN A 47 0.31 12.62 1.09
C ASN A 47 0.32 11.20 1.71
N SER A 48 0.71 10.20 0.93
CA SER A 48 0.74 8.80 1.37
C SER A 48 2.05 8.11 1.00
N ILE A 49 2.30 6.96 1.64
CA ILE A 49 3.42 6.09 1.33
C ILE A 49 2.94 4.97 0.42
N CYS A 50 3.59 4.79 -0.72
CA CYS A 50 3.33 3.65 -1.60
C CYS A 50 3.85 2.37 -0.95
N LEU A 51 2.95 1.41 -0.73
CA LEU A 51 3.26 0.10 -0.19
C LEU A 51 3.65 -0.92 -1.27
N SER A 52 3.15 -0.77 -2.50
CA SER A 52 3.46 -1.71 -3.60
C SER A 52 4.96 -1.94 -3.77
N GLY A 53 5.39 -3.21 -3.72
CA GLY A 53 6.80 -3.61 -3.83
C GLY A 53 7.66 -3.33 -2.58
N ASN A 54 7.14 -2.62 -1.58
CA ASN A 54 7.83 -2.32 -0.33
C ASN A 54 7.52 -3.36 0.76
N ILE A 55 8.24 -3.21 1.87
CA ILE A 55 8.10 -4.03 3.08
C ILE A 55 7.54 -3.15 4.19
N PHE A 56 6.57 -3.69 4.94
CA PHE A 56 6.01 -3.05 6.12
C PHE A 56 5.95 -4.04 7.30
N ASP A 57 5.70 -3.52 8.50
CA ASP A 57 5.45 -4.34 9.69
C ASP A 57 4.09 -3.98 10.32
N GLU A 58 3.74 -4.63 11.43
CA GLU A 58 2.45 -4.43 12.11
C GLU A 58 2.14 -2.98 12.52
N SER A 59 3.11 -2.07 12.52
CA SER A 59 2.89 -0.66 12.89
C SER A 59 1.91 0.08 12.00
N ILE A 60 1.67 -0.38 10.76
CA ILE A 60 0.71 0.26 9.85
C ILE A 60 -0.74 -0.19 10.06
N LYS A 61 -1.00 -1.08 11.04
CA LYS A 61 -2.33 -1.68 11.23
C LYS A 61 -3.44 -0.65 11.44
N ASP A 62 -3.11 0.46 12.10
CA ASP A 62 -4.05 1.55 12.38
C ASP A 62 -4.04 2.65 11.31
N CYS A 63 -3.25 2.49 10.24
CA CYS A 63 -3.23 3.43 9.12
C CYS A 63 -4.39 3.19 8.14
N HIS A 64 -4.69 4.21 7.35
CA HIS A 64 -5.58 4.09 6.20
C HIS A 64 -4.83 3.47 5.02
N ILE A 65 -5.23 2.26 4.65
CA ILE A 65 -4.70 1.51 3.51
C ILE A 65 -5.74 1.56 2.39
N PHE A 66 -5.31 1.88 1.17
CA PHE A 66 -6.22 2.06 0.05
C PHE A 66 -5.57 1.84 -1.31
N THR A 67 -6.42 1.72 -2.33
CA THR A 67 -6.07 1.73 -3.76
C THR A 67 -7.06 2.61 -4.53
N PHE A 68 -6.73 2.88 -5.80
CA PHE A 68 -7.62 3.57 -6.72
C PHE A 68 -7.94 2.70 -7.92
N LEU A 69 -9.21 2.73 -8.32
CA LEU A 69 -9.66 2.17 -9.59
C LEU A 69 -9.93 3.34 -10.53
N ASP A 70 -9.18 3.42 -11.62
CA ASP A 70 -9.40 4.46 -12.62
C ASP A 70 -10.61 4.13 -13.50
N ALA A 71 -11.38 5.16 -13.87
CA ALA A 71 -12.62 5.03 -14.60
C ALA A 71 -12.44 4.35 -15.95
N ILE A 72 -11.32 4.61 -16.63
CA ILE A 72 -11.07 4.19 -18.00
C ILE A 72 -10.77 2.69 -18.05
N ASN A 73 -9.81 2.22 -17.26
CA ASN A 73 -9.37 0.82 -17.27
C ASN A 73 -10.43 -0.11 -16.65
N TYR A 74 -11.26 0.40 -15.74
CA TYR A 74 -12.28 -0.39 -15.04
C TYR A 74 -13.71 -0.13 -15.55
N GLY A 75 -13.90 0.72 -16.55
CA GLY A 75 -15.22 1.02 -17.13
C GLY A 75 -16.20 1.65 -16.14
N LEU A 76 -15.70 2.46 -15.20
CA LEU A 76 -16.50 3.14 -14.18
C LEU A 76 -16.92 4.53 -14.66
N GLU A 77 -17.97 5.10 -14.08
CA GLU A 77 -18.39 6.48 -14.39
C GLU A 77 -17.38 7.54 -13.90
N LYS A 78 -16.63 7.21 -12.84
CA LYS A 78 -15.58 8.03 -12.23
C LYS A 78 -14.61 7.14 -11.48
N ASP A 79 -13.42 7.68 -11.22
CA ASP A 79 -12.43 7.00 -10.41
C ASP A 79 -12.97 6.71 -9.00
N GLN A 80 -12.53 5.61 -8.42
CA GLN A 80 -12.99 5.16 -7.12
C GLN A 80 -11.84 4.97 -6.15
N PHE A 81 -11.97 5.57 -4.96
CA PHE A 81 -11.15 5.26 -3.80
C PHE A 81 -11.68 3.97 -3.16
N ILE A 82 -10.81 2.98 -3.02
CA ILE A 82 -11.14 1.70 -2.38
C ILE A 82 -10.28 1.56 -1.14
N ARG A 83 -10.92 1.48 0.03
CA ARG A 83 -10.24 1.12 1.28
C ARG A 83 -9.93 -0.38 1.26
N ILE A 84 -8.75 -0.73 1.75
CA ILE A 84 -8.31 -2.11 1.93
C ILE A 84 -8.16 -2.33 3.43
N GLU A 85 -8.74 -3.40 3.95
CA GLU A 85 -8.53 -3.74 5.36
C GLU A 85 -7.13 -4.35 5.55
N TYR A 86 -6.52 -4.12 6.72
CA TYR A 86 -5.15 -4.57 6.99
C TYR A 86 -4.99 -6.08 6.80
N GLU A 87 -5.95 -6.86 7.28
CA GLU A 87 -5.98 -8.31 7.17
C GLU A 87 -6.09 -8.78 5.71
N GLU A 88 -6.79 -8.04 4.85
CA GLU A 88 -6.88 -8.33 3.41
C GLU A 88 -5.53 -8.08 2.73
N LEU A 89 -4.86 -6.98 3.05
CA LEU A 89 -3.52 -6.71 2.52
C LEU A 89 -2.52 -7.79 2.94
N VAL A 90 -2.51 -8.16 4.21
CA VAL A 90 -1.58 -9.17 4.75
C VAL A 90 -1.78 -10.53 4.10
N ALA A 91 -3.02 -10.93 3.80
CA ALA A 91 -3.32 -12.20 3.13
C ALA A 91 -2.68 -12.32 1.74
N GLU A 92 -2.51 -11.20 1.05
CA GLU A 92 -1.88 -11.11 -0.28
C GLU A 92 -0.35 -10.90 -0.21
N CYS A 93 0.20 -10.63 0.98
CA CYS A 93 1.61 -10.32 1.15
C CYS A 93 2.48 -11.56 1.38
N LYS A 94 3.75 -11.47 0.97
CA LYS A 94 4.77 -12.45 1.38
C LYS A 94 5.27 -12.12 2.78
N GLN A 95 5.01 -12.99 3.74
CA GLN A 95 5.60 -12.89 5.08
C GLN A 95 7.11 -13.18 5.06
N ILE A 96 7.88 -12.37 5.78
CA ILE A 96 9.34 -12.47 5.88
C ILE A 96 9.76 -12.35 7.35
N GLU A 97 10.68 -13.20 7.78
CA GLU A 97 11.38 -13.07 9.06
C GLU A 97 12.60 -12.15 8.89
N MET A 98 12.52 -10.94 9.44
CA MET A 98 13.61 -9.97 9.42
C MET A 98 14.48 -10.13 10.67
N ILE A 99 15.77 -10.40 10.46
CA ILE A 99 16.77 -10.53 11.54
C ILE A 99 17.35 -9.14 11.83
N LEU A 100 17.18 -8.67 13.06
CA LEU A 100 17.65 -7.36 13.54
C LEU A 100 18.76 -7.55 14.59
N CYS A 101 19.73 -6.64 14.60
CA CYS A 101 20.76 -6.56 15.61
C CYS A 101 20.67 -5.20 16.32
N GLU A 102 20.22 -5.21 17.59
CA GLU A 102 20.06 -4.02 18.44
C GLU A 102 21.04 -4.02 19.64
#